data_AF-A0A4R1N239-F1
#
_entry.id   AF-A0A4R1N239-F1
#
_cell.length_a   1.000
_cell.length_b   1.000
_cell.length_c   1.000
_cell.angle_alpha   90.00
_cell.angle_beta   90.00
_cell.angle_gamma   90.00
#
_symmetry.space_group_name_H-M   'P 1'
#
loop_
_entity.id
_entity.type
_entity.pdbx_description
1 polymer ?
#
loop_
_entity_poly.entity_id
_entity_poly.type
_entity_poly.pdbx_seq_one_letter_code
_entity_poly.pdbx_strand_id
1 'polypeptide(L)'
;MNDFNKWFHSDYENAKDNAGYLEVQFNSHPTLEIQQQLIIDISGDPDLNINWTIYDVPLEQLIKTKGKDVHPYLFDPLFLDIAGASRFIAPKAPVLVIQNGDEAKAYPLQILLWHGAVNDMFNDRPIVVAYSGLTNNTRILDRELNGTVYEFGTPGILRNSARLLYDIETETVWDPMTGKAIVGHMTSETLESIPSNIVPFELFAQEYPEGLVLSPETGYIRRYLANPYIGYDTGDEPLFFLGEIDERFPTMERVVGISIGESHKAYPYSVLREERVVEDVVNTTELVIFYKTGMVSNMDQARIEASRDVGYTGVFSPYIEGQRLTFYSEDNEIYDEQTNSRWNLLGIAEEGPLEGAQLEMLTASDVFWFAWAAYFPETEIYE
;
A
#
# COMPACT_ATOMS: atom_id res chain seq x y z
N MET A 1 -13.62 -25.37 34.51
CA MET A 1 -14.31 -24.18 35.04
C MET A 1 -13.58 -23.80 36.32
N ASN A 2 -13.09 -22.55 36.39
CA ASN A 2 -12.11 -21.99 37.34
C ASN A 2 -10.64 -22.34 37.07
N ASP A 3 -9.97 -21.49 36.29
CA ASP A 3 -8.68 -20.84 36.65
C ASP A 3 -8.16 -19.94 35.50
N PHE A 4 -8.99 -18.99 35.03
CA PHE A 4 -8.58 -17.99 34.02
C PHE A 4 -8.82 -16.54 34.47
N ASN A 5 -9.40 -16.31 35.65
CA ASN A 5 -9.87 -14.99 36.11
C ASN A 5 -9.05 -14.35 37.25
N LYS A 6 -7.78 -14.73 37.43
CA LYS A 6 -6.92 -14.14 38.48
C LYS A 6 -5.72 -13.34 37.99
N TRP A 7 -5.57 -13.15 36.68
CA TRP A 7 -4.48 -12.34 36.10
C TRP A 7 -4.93 -10.98 35.57
N PHE A 8 -6.17 -10.56 35.88
CA PHE A 8 -6.79 -9.36 35.31
C PHE A 8 -6.99 -8.19 36.31
N HIS A 9 -6.52 -8.28 37.56
CA HIS A 9 -6.90 -7.31 38.60
C HIS A 9 -5.76 -6.74 39.47
N SER A 10 -4.48 -6.90 39.12
CA SER A 10 -3.39 -6.24 39.88
C SER A 10 -2.51 -5.26 39.10
N ASP A 11 -2.54 -5.24 37.75
CA ASP A 11 -1.71 -4.32 36.97
C ASP A 11 -2.48 -3.11 36.39
N TYR A 12 -3.76 -2.98 36.75
CA TYR A 12 -4.63 -1.88 36.29
C TYR A 12 -4.39 -0.55 37.02
N GLU A 13 -3.61 -0.52 38.11
CA GLU A 13 -3.32 0.71 38.86
C GLU A 13 -1.92 1.29 38.63
N ASN A 14 -0.98 0.56 38.01
CA ASN A 14 0.36 1.08 37.69
C ASN A 14 0.57 1.48 36.21
N ALA A 15 -0.45 1.30 35.35
CA ALA A 15 -0.39 1.72 33.94
C ALA A 15 -0.96 3.13 33.68
N LYS A 16 -1.34 3.88 34.73
CA LYS A 16 -1.88 5.24 34.59
C LYS A 16 -0.84 6.33 34.37
N ASP A 17 0.44 6.05 34.63
CA ASP A 17 1.48 7.09 34.63
C ASP A 17 2.37 7.14 33.37
N ASN A 18 2.13 6.29 32.36
CA ASN A 18 2.85 6.34 31.08
C ASN A 18 1.97 6.38 29.82
N ALA A 19 0.65 6.54 29.96
CA ALA A 19 -0.28 6.72 28.84
C ALA A 19 -0.55 8.21 28.57
N GLY A 20 0.52 8.96 28.30
CA GLY A 20 0.47 10.35 27.87
C GLY A 20 0.55 10.48 26.34
N TYR A 21 -0.25 9.72 25.59
CA TYR A 21 -0.40 9.95 24.15
C TYR A 21 -1.86 10.26 23.84
N LEU A 22 -2.05 11.52 23.46
CA LEU A 22 -3.31 12.15 23.07
C LEU A 22 -4.12 11.24 22.12
N GLU A 23 -5.28 10.79 22.58
CA GLU A 23 -6.41 10.50 21.69
C GLU A 23 -6.79 11.81 20.99
N VAL A 24 -6.23 12.04 19.80
CA VAL A 24 -6.81 13.02 18.88
C VAL A 24 -8.06 12.38 18.30
N GLN A 25 -9.20 12.64 18.94
CA GLN A 25 -10.47 12.53 18.23
C GLN A 25 -10.41 13.54 17.09
N PHE A 26 -10.41 13.04 15.84
CA PHE A 26 -10.64 13.86 14.65
C PHE A 26 -12.11 14.31 14.61
N ASN A 27 -12.52 15.09 15.60
CA ASN A 27 -13.80 15.80 15.64
C ASN A 27 -13.53 17.30 15.59
N SER A 28 -12.99 17.73 14.45
CA SER A 28 -13.07 19.06 13.84
C SER A 28 -11.97 19.12 12.79
N HIS A 29 -12.36 19.40 11.54
CA HIS A 29 -11.43 19.74 10.48
C HIS A 29 -10.56 20.91 10.98
N PRO A 30 -9.23 20.74 11.11
CA PRO A 30 -8.38 21.90 11.33
C PRO A 30 -8.49 22.76 10.06
N THR A 31 -9.11 23.92 10.19
CA THR A 31 -9.20 24.94 9.14
C THR A 31 -7.82 25.21 8.54
N LEU A 32 -7.78 25.49 7.23
CA LEU A 32 -6.61 25.78 6.38
C LEU A 32 -5.47 26.59 7.06
N GLU A 33 -5.79 27.45 8.04
CA GLU A 33 -4.83 28.22 8.84
C GLU A 33 -3.86 27.36 9.69
N ILE A 34 -4.22 26.14 10.08
CA ILE A 34 -3.30 25.22 10.80
C ILE A 34 -2.34 24.54 9.81
N GLN A 35 -2.72 24.37 8.54
CA GLN A 35 -1.89 23.74 7.52
C GLN A 35 -0.72 24.61 7.03
N GLN A 36 -0.76 25.93 7.31
CA GLN A 36 0.33 26.88 7.02
C GLN A 36 1.27 27.11 8.21
N GLN A 37 1.38 26.17 9.15
CA GLN A 37 2.49 26.22 10.10
C GLN A 37 3.80 26.00 9.35
N LEU A 38 4.55 27.11 9.22
CA LEU A 38 5.98 27.25 8.95
C LEU A 38 6.68 25.92 8.65
N ILE A 39 7.24 25.79 7.44
CA ILE A 39 8.30 24.83 7.09
C ILE A 39 9.20 24.72 8.31
N ILE A 40 9.02 23.65 9.10
CA ILE A 40 9.85 23.39 10.26
C ILE A 40 11.21 23.10 9.66
N ASP A 41 12.26 23.71 10.21
CA ASP A 41 13.62 23.27 9.93
C ASP A 41 13.75 21.83 10.44
N ILE A 42 13.44 20.85 9.56
CA ILE A 42 13.48 19.42 9.86
C ILE A 42 14.92 18.97 10.08
N SER A 43 15.90 19.80 9.65
CA SER A 43 17.32 19.48 9.75
C SER A 43 17.88 19.53 11.18
N GLY A 44 17.08 20.02 12.13
CA GLY A 44 17.41 20.06 13.56
C GLY A 44 16.68 19.04 14.43
N ASP A 45 15.95 18.07 13.85
CA ASP A 45 15.24 17.04 14.63
C ASP A 45 16.24 16.09 15.33
N PRO A 46 16.31 16.08 16.67
CA PRO A 46 17.28 15.26 17.40
C PRO A 46 17.02 13.75 17.27
N ASP A 47 15.84 13.32 16.83
CA ASP A 47 15.50 11.91 16.71
C ASP A 47 16.07 11.26 15.44
N LEU A 48 16.46 12.06 14.44
CA LEU A 48 16.94 11.61 13.14
C LEU A 48 18.30 12.26 12.81
N ASN A 49 19.39 11.50 12.82
CA ASN A 49 20.71 11.98 12.43
C ASN A 49 20.92 11.84 10.91
N ILE A 50 19.92 12.32 10.15
CA ILE A 50 19.92 12.38 8.69
C ILE A 50 20.90 13.47 8.22
N ASN A 51 21.67 13.19 7.17
CA ASN A 51 22.46 14.22 6.50
C ASN A 51 21.60 15.03 5.51
N TRP A 52 20.96 16.09 6.01
CA TRP A 52 20.08 16.98 5.25
C TRP A 52 20.78 17.83 4.18
N THR A 53 22.11 17.76 4.06
CA THR A 53 22.86 18.49 3.01
C THR A 53 22.93 17.72 1.69
N ILE A 54 22.51 16.45 1.69
CA ILE A 54 22.46 15.59 0.51
C ILE A 54 21.00 15.22 0.28
N TYR A 55 20.42 15.70 -0.82
CA TYR A 55 19.01 15.49 -1.14
C TYR A 55 18.76 15.57 -2.66
N ASP A 56 17.72 14.87 -3.13
CA ASP A 56 17.27 14.85 -4.53
C ASP A 56 15.83 15.39 -4.71
N VAL A 57 15.24 15.92 -3.62
CA VAL A 57 13.93 16.57 -3.64
C VAL A 57 13.99 17.92 -2.93
N PRO A 58 13.16 18.91 -3.31
CA PRO A 58 13.05 20.15 -2.55
C PRO A 58 12.59 19.87 -1.11
N LEU A 59 13.36 20.31 -0.12
CA LEU A 59 13.09 20.01 1.30
C LEU A 59 11.77 20.60 1.78
N GLU A 60 11.28 21.67 1.15
CA GLU A 60 9.96 22.25 1.40
C GLU A 60 8.78 21.33 1.05
N GLN A 61 9.00 20.26 0.29
CA GLN A 61 8.00 19.22 0.03
C GLN A 61 7.88 18.21 1.19
N LEU A 62 8.80 18.27 2.16
CA LEU A 62 8.84 17.34 3.29
C LEU A 62 8.12 17.94 4.50
N ILE A 63 7.27 17.14 5.12
CA ILE A 63 6.46 17.57 6.26
C ILE A 63 6.68 16.61 7.42
N LYS A 64 7.26 17.11 8.51
CA LYS A 64 7.32 16.36 9.77
C LYS A 64 5.95 16.40 10.45
N THR A 65 5.36 15.23 10.69
CA THR A 65 4.04 15.12 11.33
C THR A 65 4.07 14.44 12.68
N LYS A 66 5.03 13.55 12.91
CA LYS A 66 5.19 12.80 14.16
C LYS A 66 6.66 12.54 14.43
N GLY A 67 7.00 12.20 15.68
CA GLY A 67 8.33 11.69 16.03
C GLY A 67 8.70 10.41 15.26
N LYS A 68 9.99 10.09 15.25
CA LYS A 68 10.52 8.84 14.68
C LYS A 68 9.82 7.63 15.31
N ASP A 69 9.46 6.66 14.48
CA ASP A 69 8.88 5.37 14.85
C ASP A 69 7.56 5.40 15.66
N VAL A 70 6.88 6.55 15.70
CA VAL A 70 5.54 6.67 16.30
C VAL A 70 4.52 5.79 15.58
N HIS A 71 4.67 5.60 14.26
CA HIS A 71 4.04 4.48 13.56
C HIS A 71 5.05 3.32 13.58
N PRO A 72 4.88 2.33 14.47
CA PRO A 72 5.89 1.30 14.66
C PRO A 72 6.12 0.52 13.37
N TYR A 73 7.37 0.23 13.05
CA TYR A 73 7.70 -0.77 12.05
C TYR A 73 7.69 -2.17 12.68
N LEU A 74 7.70 -3.21 11.84
CA LEU A 74 7.82 -4.60 12.27
C LEU A 74 9.14 -5.20 11.78
N PHE A 75 9.75 -6.01 12.65
CA PHE A 75 10.86 -6.91 12.35
C PHE A 75 10.42 -8.34 12.60
N ASP A 76 10.88 -9.27 11.76
CA ASP A 76 10.57 -10.70 11.83
C ASP A 76 9.08 -10.97 12.12
N PRO A 77 8.16 -10.46 11.28
CA PRO A 77 6.73 -10.53 11.55
C PRO A 77 6.25 -11.98 11.66
N LEU A 78 5.27 -12.19 12.54
CA LEU A 78 4.58 -13.47 12.64
C LEU A 78 3.50 -13.57 11.56
N PHE A 79 3.31 -14.78 11.06
CA PHE A 79 2.28 -15.09 10.06
C PHE A 79 1.32 -16.16 10.56
N LEU A 80 0.10 -16.10 10.06
CA LEU A 80 -0.96 -17.08 10.28
C LEU A 80 -1.24 -17.82 8.97
N ASP A 81 -1.74 -19.05 9.11
CA ASP A 81 -2.39 -19.75 8.01
C ASP A 81 -3.75 -19.11 7.67
N ILE A 82 -4.35 -19.53 6.55
CA ILE A 82 -5.65 -19.03 6.09
C ILE A 82 -6.75 -19.23 7.15
N ALA A 83 -6.74 -20.35 7.87
CA ALA A 83 -7.74 -20.66 8.89
C ALA A 83 -7.65 -19.73 10.10
N GLY A 84 -6.44 -19.35 10.51
CA GLY A 84 -6.17 -18.36 11.54
C GLY A 84 -6.54 -16.95 11.08
N ALA A 85 -6.13 -16.58 9.87
CA ALA A 85 -6.45 -15.31 9.21
C ALA A 85 -7.96 -15.04 9.12
N SER A 86 -8.72 -16.05 8.68
CA SER A 86 -10.18 -15.96 8.50
C SER A 86 -10.97 -15.69 9.78
N ARG A 87 -10.35 -15.81 10.97
CA ARG A 87 -11.01 -15.51 12.24
C ARG A 87 -11.10 -14.01 12.54
N PHE A 88 -10.29 -13.18 11.87
CA PHE A 88 -10.25 -11.74 12.14
C PHE A 88 -10.26 -10.87 10.88
N ILE A 89 -10.00 -11.42 9.70
CA ILE A 89 -10.09 -10.68 8.43
C ILE A 89 -11.43 -11.00 7.77
N ALA A 90 -12.18 -9.97 7.41
CA ALA A 90 -13.41 -10.15 6.66
C ALA A 90 -13.09 -10.57 5.22
N PRO A 91 -13.90 -11.44 4.57
CA PRO A 91 -13.64 -11.96 3.22
C PRO A 91 -13.31 -10.87 2.17
N LYS A 92 -14.04 -9.75 2.21
CA LYS A 92 -13.86 -8.64 1.26
C LYS A 92 -12.83 -7.59 1.66
N ALA A 93 -12.22 -7.73 2.84
CA ALA A 93 -11.26 -6.77 3.33
C ALA A 93 -9.99 -6.81 2.47
N PRO A 94 -9.38 -5.66 2.19
CA PRO A 94 -8.25 -5.60 1.27
C PRO A 94 -6.96 -6.07 1.93
N VAL A 95 -6.22 -6.88 1.19
CA VAL A 95 -4.88 -7.37 1.56
C VAL A 95 -3.92 -7.08 0.40
N LEU A 96 -2.70 -6.63 0.73
CA LEU A 96 -1.62 -6.51 -0.25
C LEU A 96 -0.98 -7.88 -0.41
N VAL A 97 -0.85 -8.38 -1.63
CA VAL A 97 -0.31 -9.71 -1.92
C VAL A 97 1.01 -9.60 -2.66
N ILE A 98 1.96 -10.43 -2.23
CA ILE A 98 3.15 -10.81 -2.99
C ILE A 98 3.07 -12.31 -3.27
N GLN A 99 3.44 -12.70 -4.48
CA GLN A 99 3.34 -14.07 -4.95
C GLN A 99 4.49 -14.44 -5.88
N ASN A 100 4.88 -15.70 -5.87
CA ASN A 100 5.84 -16.29 -6.81
C ASN A 100 5.55 -17.79 -6.94
N GLY A 101 4.92 -18.19 -8.07
CA GLY A 101 4.39 -19.54 -8.22
C GLY A 101 3.36 -19.84 -7.13
N ASP A 102 3.50 -20.99 -6.46
CA ASP A 102 2.58 -21.45 -5.42
C ASP A 102 2.82 -20.77 -4.04
N GLU A 103 3.91 -20.01 -3.89
CA GLU A 103 4.24 -19.32 -2.64
C GLU A 103 3.69 -17.89 -2.66
N ALA A 104 2.93 -17.53 -1.62
CA ALA A 104 2.39 -16.18 -1.49
C ALA A 104 2.24 -15.74 -0.03
N LYS A 105 2.37 -14.43 0.18
CA LYS A 105 2.08 -13.77 1.45
C LYS A 105 1.08 -12.64 1.26
N ALA A 106 0.20 -12.47 2.23
CA ALA A 106 -0.75 -11.37 2.29
C ALA A 106 -0.52 -10.47 3.52
N TYR A 107 -0.57 -9.17 3.30
CA TYR A 107 -0.42 -8.14 4.32
C TYR A 107 -1.74 -7.36 4.44
N PRO A 108 -2.54 -7.60 5.49
CA PRO A 108 -3.82 -6.93 5.64
C PRO A 108 -3.65 -5.43 5.82
N LEU A 109 -4.31 -4.63 4.99
CA LEU A 109 -4.20 -3.18 5.06
C LEU A 109 -4.69 -2.64 6.41
N GLN A 110 -5.61 -3.35 7.06
CA GLN A 110 -6.07 -3.04 8.42
C GLN A 110 -4.95 -3.10 9.48
N ILE A 111 -3.90 -3.90 9.24
CA ILE A 111 -2.68 -3.92 10.06
C ILE A 111 -1.72 -2.84 9.57
N LEU A 112 -1.46 -2.78 8.26
CA LEU A 112 -0.51 -1.83 7.66
C LEU A 112 -0.89 -0.36 7.89
N LEU A 113 -2.17 -0.02 8.10
CA LEU A 113 -2.58 1.35 8.47
C LEU A 113 -1.84 1.87 9.71
N TRP A 114 -1.53 0.97 10.64
CA TRP A 114 -0.91 1.24 11.94
C TRP A 114 0.60 1.05 11.95
N HIS A 115 1.15 0.39 10.93
CA HIS A 115 2.58 0.06 10.81
C HIS A 115 3.17 0.65 9.54
N GLY A 116 4.12 1.56 9.66
CA GLY A 116 4.64 2.26 8.47
C GLY A 116 5.65 1.44 7.66
N ALA A 117 6.25 0.39 8.24
CA ALA A 117 7.13 -0.53 7.54
C ALA A 117 6.99 -1.94 8.12
N VAL A 118 7.09 -2.97 7.28
CA VAL A 118 7.21 -4.38 7.70
C VAL A 118 8.43 -4.96 7.00
N ASN A 119 9.49 -5.21 7.77
CA ASN A 119 10.71 -5.86 7.28
C ASN A 119 10.52 -7.37 7.36
N ASP A 120 10.46 -8.03 6.21
CA ASP A 120 10.15 -9.46 6.08
C ASP A 120 11.13 -10.16 5.12
N MET A 121 10.99 -11.49 5.03
CA MET A 121 11.63 -12.35 4.05
C MET A 121 10.56 -13.07 3.21
N PHE A 122 10.65 -13.00 1.89
CA PHE A 122 9.80 -13.73 0.96
C PHE A 122 10.68 -14.54 -0.01
N ASN A 123 10.62 -15.87 0.06
CA ASN A 123 11.46 -16.77 -0.75
C ASN A 123 12.96 -16.43 -0.67
N ASP A 124 13.49 -16.28 0.55
CA ASP A 124 14.85 -15.81 0.85
C ASP A 124 15.20 -14.40 0.36
N ARG A 125 14.26 -13.69 -0.28
CA ARG A 125 14.41 -12.28 -0.66
C ARG A 125 14.05 -11.38 0.52
N PRO A 126 14.95 -10.50 0.97
CA PRO A 126 14.64 -9.53 2.00
C PRO A 126 13.76 -8.44 1.41
N ILE A 127 12.61 -8.17 2.01
CA ILE A 127 11.66 -7.17 1.53
C ILE A 127 11.24 -6.20 2.63
N VAL A 128 10.88 -4.98 2.24
CA VAL A 128 10.12 -4.05 3.08
C VAL A 128 8.76 -3.78 2.45
N VAL A 129 7.71 -3.98 3.23
CA VAL A 129 6.33 -3.62 2.85
C VAL A 129 5.99 -2.26 3.45
N ALA A 130 5.51 -1.35 2.62
CA ALA A 130 5.11 0.00 3.01
C ALA A 130 3.68 0.30 2.56
N TYR A 131 2.92 0.97 3.43
CA TYR A 131 1.58 1.46 3.13
C TYR A 131 1.33 2.85 3.72
N SER A 132 0.87 3.75 2.85
CA SER A 132 0.42 5.08 3.22
C SER A 132 -1.08 5.20 3.03
N GLY A 133 -1.84 5.02 4.13
CA GLY A 133 -3.30 5.21 4.11
C GLY A 133 -3.74 6.62 3.67
N LEU A 134 -2.90 7.64 3.83
CA LEU A 134 -3.21 9.00 3.38
C LEU A 134 -3.28 9.15 1.86
N THR A 135 -2.62 8.25 1.12
CA THR A 135 -2.51 8.31 -0.35
C THR A 135 -3.01 7.02 -1.02
N ASN A 136 -3.48 6.04 -0.23
CA ASN A 136 -3.72 4.65 -0.61
C ASN A 136 -2.51 3.90 -1.21
N ASN A 137 -1.32 4.52 -1.23
CA ASN A 137 -0.16 3.93 -1.88
C ASN A 137 0.39 2.74 -1.08
N THR A 138 0.55 1.61 -1.77
CA THR A 138 1.28 0.44 -1.29
C THR A 138 2.54 0.23 -2.12
N ARG A 139 3.60 -0.28 -1.49
CA ARG A 139 4.76 -0.81 -2.21
C ARG A 139 5.44 -1.92 -1.43
N ILE A 140 5.98 -2.89 -2.17
CA ILE A 140 6.97 -3.84 -1.67
C ILE A 140 8.29 -3.55 -2.38
N LEU A 141 9.35 -3.36 -1.60
CA LEU A 141 10.68 -3.05 -2.11
C LEU A 141 11.65 -4.15 -1.68
N ASP A 142 12.58 -4.50 -2.57
CA ASP A 142 13.77 -5.26 -2.18
C ASP A 142 14.64 -4.38 -1.29
N ARG A 143 14.96 -4.87 -0.09
CA ARG A 143 15.80 -4.14 0.87
C ARG A 143 17.27 -4.57 0.82
N GLU A 144 17.66 -5.44 -0.10
CA GLU A 144 19.06 -5.69 -0.43
C GLU A 144 19.56 -4.72 -1.50
N LEU A 145 20.62 -3.99 -1.18
CA LEU A 145 21.30 -3.12 -2.11
C LEU A 145 22.81 -3.35 -2.02
N ASN A 146 23.42 -3.65 -3.18
CA ASN A 146 24.87 -3.91 -3.31
C ASN A 146 25.38 -4.99 -2.32
N GLY A 147 24.58 -6.04 -2.09
CA GLY A 147 24.92 -7.14 -1.18
C GLY A 147 24.77 -6.82 0.31
N THR A 148 24.20 -5.65 0.65
CA THR A 148 23.87 -5.27 2.02
C THR A 148 22.36 -5.23 2.18
N VAL A 149 21.86 -5.91 3.20
CA VAL A 149 20.45 -5.92 3.55
C VAL A 149 20.21 -4.80 4.56
N TYR A 150 19.32 -3.88 4.24
CA TYR A 150 18.95 -2.75 5.09
C TYR A 150 17.66 -3.02 5.84
N GLU A 151 17.51 -2.36 6.98
CA GLU A 151 16.32 -2.40 7.82
C GLU A 151 15.63 -1.05 7.83
N PHE A 152 14.31 -1.04 7.70
CA PHE A 152 13.55 0.19 7.51
C PHE A 152 12.65 0.51 8.70
N GLY A 153 12.69 1.77 9.11
CA GLY A 153 11.77 2.37 10.08
C GLY A 153 10.95 3.51 9.50
N THR A 154 10.26 4.25 10.37
CA THR A 154 9.43 5.40 9.95
C THR A 154 9.98 6.71 10.52
N PRO A 155 10.32 7.69 9.66
CA PRO A 155 10.88 8.94 10.14
C PRO A 155 9.81 9.91 10.65
N GLY A 156 8.51 9.59 10.48
CA GLY A 156 7.41 10.52 10.78
C GLY A 156 7.34 11.72 9.84
N ILE A 157 7.95 11.59 8.66
CA ILE A 157 7.98 12.59 7.58
C ILE A 157 7.06 12.13 6.45
N LEU A 158 6.35 13.08 5.86
CA LEU A 158 5.53 12.89 4.66
C LEU A 158 6.10 13.68 3.47
N ARG A 159 5.87 13.19 2.26
CA ARG A 159 6.04 13.91 0.99
C ARG A 159 4.79 13.73 0.14
N ASN A 160 4.15 14.82 -0.29
CA ASN A 160 2.86 14.77 -1.00
C ASN A 160 1.83 13.90 -0.25
N SER A 161 1.73 14.08 1.08
CA SER A 161 0.95 13.24 2.02
C SER A 161 1.38 11.78 2.16
N ALA A 162 2.28 11.27 1.32
CA ALA A 162 2.76 9.89 1.39
C ALA A 162 3.77 9.71 2.53
N ARG A 163 3.64 8.63 3.30
CA ARG A 163 4.60 8.27 4.34
C ARG A 163 5.94 7.84 3.73
N LEU A 164 7.03 8.37 4.28
CA LEU A 164 8.38 7.98 3.91
C LEU A 164 8.92 6.89 4.84
N LEU A 165 10.02 6.26 4.42
CA LEU A 165 10.81 5.34 5.21
C LEU A 165 12.17 5.97 5.55
N TYR A 166 12.87 5.42 6.53
CA TYR A 166 14.31 5.62 6.65
C TYR A 166 14.99 4.26 6.87
N ASP A 167 16.19 4.05 6.34
CA ASP A 167 16.99 2.88 6.70
C ASP A 167 17.73 3.13 8.03
N ILE A 168 17.83 2.12 8.88
CA ILE A 168 18.40 2.25 10.23
C ILE A 168 19.92 2.41 10.18
N GLU A 169 20.57 1.81 9.18
CA GLU A 169 22.02 1.73 9.08
C GLU A 169 22.68 3.07 8.71
N THR A 170 22.08 3.81 7.79
CA THR A 170 22.62 5.08 7.28
C THR A 170 21.75 6.28 7.59
N GLU A 171 20.53 6.04 8.07
CA GLU A 171 19.50 7.07 8.28
C GLU A 171 19.25 7.89 7.01
N THR A 172 19.27 7.25 5.83
CA THR A 172 18.78 7.85 4.60
C THR A 172 17.26 7.73 4.55
N VAL A 173 16.59 8.77 4.06
CA VAL A 173 15.14 8.80 3.86
C VAL A 173 14.80 8.30 2.46
N TRP A 174 13.84 7.39 2.39
CA TRP A 174 13.41 6.73 1.17
C TRP A 174 11.93 6.97 0.90
N ASP A 175 11.61 7.06 -0.39
CA ASP A 175 10.26 7.29 -0.89
C ASP A 175 9.66 6.00 -1.44
N PRO A 176 8.71 5.34 -0.74
CA PRO A 176 8.12 4.09 -1.21
C PRO A 176 7.40 4.18 -2.55
N MET A 177 6.87 5.36 -2.93
CA MET A 177 6.19 5.51 -4.22
C MET A 177 7.14 5.21 -5.38
N THR A 178 8.38 5.68 -5.26
CA THR A 178 9.39 5.65 -6.33
C THR A 178 10.53 4.67 -6.08
N GLY A 179 10.70 4.18 -4.85
CA GLY A 179 11.84 3.38 -4.41
C GLY A 179 13.14 4.18 -4.19
N LYS A 180 13.16 5.49 -4.46
CA LYS A 180 14.37 6.31 -4.43
C LYS A 180 14.76 6.74 -3.02
N ALA A 181 16.06 6.79 -2.75
CA ALA A 181 16.61 7.53 -1.61
C ALA A 181 16.62 9.03 -1.92
N ILE A 182 15.93 9.82 -1.09
CA ILE A 182 15.64 11.24 -1.39
C ILE A 182 16.40 12.23 -0.51
N VAL A 183 16.83 11.83 0.70
CA VAL A 183 17.64 12.67 1.60
C VAL A 183 18.58 11.78 2.42
N GLY A 184 19.87 12.09 2.46
CA GLY A 184 20.86 11.36 3.26
C GLY A 184 22.00 10.78 2.43
N HIS A 185 22.75 9.85 3.02
CA HIS A 185 24.00 9.36 2.43
C HIS A 185 23.81 8.51 1.17
N MET A 186 22.65 7.87 1.01
CA MET A 186 22.35 7.01 -0.13
C MET A 186 21.55 7.72 -1.23
N THR A 187 21.46 9.06 -1.21
CA THR A 187 20.81 9.85 -2.25
C THR A 187 21.52 9.70 -3.61
N SER A 188 20.99 8.76 -4.40
CA SER A 188 21.33 8.36 -5.78
C SER A 188 20.90 6.90 -6.01
N GLU A 189 20.69 6.17 -4.92
CA GLU A 189 20.28 4.77 -4.93
C GLU A 189 18.76 4.64 -5.08
N THR A 190 18.33 3.49 -5.60
CA THR A 190 16.92 3.13 -5.78
C THR A 190 16.73 1.67 -5.41
N LEU A 191 15.74 1.39 -4.58
CA LEU A 191 15.32 0.03 -4.25
C LEU A 191 14.42 -0.51 -5.37
N GLU A 192 14.61 -1.79 -5.70
CA GLU A 192 13.77 -2.45 -6.70
C GLU A 192 12.35 -2.61 -6.17
N SER A 193 11.37 -2.16 -6.96
CA SER A 193 9.96 -2.41 -6.67
C SER A 193 9.57 -3.81 -7.10
N ILE A 194 9.00 -4.57 -6.18
CA ILE A 194 8.49 -5.92 -6.45
C ILE A 194 7.00 -5.79 -6.80
N PRO A 195 6.53 -6.38 -7.91
CA PRO A 195 5.11 -6.40 -8.25
C PRO A 195 4.25 -6.97 -7.12
N SER A 196 3.15 -6.28 -6.83
CA SER A 196 2.22 -6.61 -5.76
C SER A 196 0.87 -6.01 -6.09
N ASN A 197 -0.21 -6.63 -5.63
CA ASN A 197 -1.58 -6.19 -5.89
C ASN A 197 -2.40 -6.15 -4.59
N ILE A 198 -3.40 -5.27 -4.56
CA ILE A 198 -4.37 -5.22 -3.47
C ILE A 198 -5.61 -5.99 -3.93
N VAL A 199 -5.95 -7.06 -3.22
CA VAL A 199 -7.10 -7.93 -3.53
C VAL A 199 -7.95 -8.16 -2.28
N PRO A 200 -9.23 -8.57 -2.42
CA PRO A 200 -10.00 -9.02 -1.28
C PRO A 200 -9.37 -10.30 -0.69
N PHE A 201 -9.37 -10.40 0.64
CA PHE A 201 -8.80 -11.54 1.36
C PHE A 201 -9.35 -12.90 0.88
N GLU A 202 -10.61 -12.98 0.50
CA GLU A 202 -11.24 -14.20 0.00
C GLU A 202 -10.62 -14.72 -1.29
N LEU A 203 -10.17 -13.83 -2.18
CA LEU A 203 -9.45 -14.21 -3.39
C LEU A 203 -8.08 -14.81 -3.02
N PHE A 204 -7.32 -14.14 -2.15
CA PHE A 204 -6.04 -14.67 -1.68
C PHE A 204 -6.20 -16.04 -1.00
N ALA A 205 -7.21 -16.20 -0.13
CA ALA A 205 -7.47 -17.43 0.61
C ALA A 205 -7.90 -18.58 -0.30
N GLN A 206 -8.57 -18.29 -1.42
CA GLN A 206 -8.97 -19.28 -2.41
C GLN A 206 -7.76 -19.76 -3.22
N GLU A 207 -6.96 -18.83 -3.74
CA GLU A 207 -5.85 -19.13 -4.65
C GLU A 207 -4.62 -19.67 -3.93
N TYR A 208 -4.38 -19.25 -2.69
CA TYR A 208 -3.24 -19.66 -1.88
C TYR A 208 -3.71 -20.26 -0.55
N PRO A 209 -4.24 -21.51 -0.54
CA PRO A 209 -4.71 -22.16 0.68
C PRO A 209 -3.60 -22.40 1.71
N GLU A 210 -2.35 -22.53 1.26
CA GLU A 210 -1.14 -22.62 2.10
C GLU A 210 -0.44 -21.25 2.28
N GLY A 211 -1.05 -20.18 1.76
CA GLY A 211 -0.53 -18.82 1.85
C GLY A 211 -0.47 -18.32 3.29
N LEU A 212 0.50 -17.45 3.54
CA LEU A 212 0.75 -16.88 4.86
C LEU A 212 0.19 -15.46 4.96
N VAL A 213 -0.45 -15.13 6.08
CA VAL A 213 -1.07 -13.82 6.30
C VAL A 213 -0.46 -13.15 7.52
N LEU A 214 -0.06 -11.88 7.41
CA LEU A 214 0.52 -11.13 8.52
C LEU A 214 -0.40 -11.17 9.75
N SER A 215 0.19 -11.59 10.88
CA SER A 215 -0.52 -11.75 12.16
C SER A 215 -0.77 -10.41 12.85
N PRO A 216 -1.91 -10.23 13.56
CA PRO A 216 -2.11 -9.11 14.46
C PRO A 216 -1.25 -9.21 15.75
N GLU A 217 -0.53 -10.33 15.97
CA GLU A 217 0.43 -10.50 17.05
C GLU A 217 1.75 -9.78 16.74
N THR A 218 1.68 -8.45 16.66
CA THR A 218 2.79 -7.57 16.27
C THR A 218 3.71 -7.17 17.43
N GLY A 219 3.36 -7.55 18.66
CA GLY A 219 3.97 -7.02 19.88
C GLY A 219 3.42 -5.67 20.35
N TYR A 220 2.47 -5.06 19.62
CA TYR A 220 1.86 -3.78 19.99
C TYR A 220 0.38 -3.93 20.39
N ILE A 221 -0.03 -3.18 21.42
CA ILE A 221 -1.44 -3.07 21.79
C ILE A 221 -2.12 -2.09 20.83
N ARG A 222 -2.86 -2.63 19.86
CA ARG A 222 -3.58 -1.88 18.83
C ARG A 222 -4.95 -2.51 18.55
N ARG A 223 -5.87 -1.69 18.03
CA ARG A 223 -7.18 -2.12 17.55
C ARG A 223 -7.15 -2.21 16.03
N TYR A 224 -6.51 -3.25 15.47
CA TYR A 224 -6.35 -3.40 14.02
C TYR A 224 -7.65 -3.48 13.23
N LEU A 225 -8.77 -3.83 13.88
CA LEU A 225 -10.09 -3.84 13.24
C LEU A 225 -10.77 -2.46 13.21
N ALA A 226 -10.20 -1.45 13.86
CA ALA A 226 -10.74 -0.10 13.86
C ALA A 226 -10.03 0.74 12.79
N ASN A 227 -10.79 1.26 11.84
CA ASN A 227 -10.30 2.21 10.84
C ASN A 227 -10.06 3.60 11.49
N PRO A 228 -8.83 4.16 11.46
CA PRO A 228 -8.53 5.49 11.99
C PRO A 228 -8.86 6.64 11.01
N TYR A 229 -9.26 6.35 9.77
CA TYR A 229 -9.49 7.32 8.69
C TYR A 229 -10.92 7.28 8.15
N ILE A 230 -11.92 7.11 9.02
CA ILE A 230 -13.34 6.99 8.65
C ILE A 230 -13.76 8.12 7.68
N GLY A 231 -14.30 7.75 6.52
CA GLY A 231 -14.81 8.64 5.48
C GLY A 231 -13.73 9.36 4.64
N TYR A 232 -12.44 9.10 4.89
CA TYR A 232 -11.35 9.85 4.27
C TYR A 232 -11.32 9.69 2.74
N ASP A 233 -11.54 8.47 2.25
CA ASP A 233 -11.46 8.15 0.83
C ASP A 233 -12.68 8.60 -0.01
N THR A 234 -13.57 9.37 0.61
CA THR A 234 -14.70 10.09 -0.03
C THR A 234 -14.65 11.60 0.20
N GLY A 235 -13.64 12.09 0.93
CA GLY A 235 -13.47 13.51 1.19
C GLY A 235 -12.87 14.25 0.01
N ASP A 236 -13.01 15.57 0.00
CA ASP A 236 -12.47 16.44 -1.04
C ASP A 236 -11.11 17.06 -0.66
N GLU A 237 -10.76 17.04 0.63
CA GLU A 237 -9.55 17.65 1.18
C GLU A 237 -8.55 16.58 1.63
N PRO A 238 -7.35 16.50 1.00
CA PRO A 238 -6.32 15.57 1.42
C PRO A 238 -5.65 16.06 2.71
N LEU A 239 -5.38 15.14 3.63
CA LEU A 239 -4.69 15.47 4.87
C LEU A 239 -3.19 15.65 4.62
N PHE A 240 -2.59 16.68 5.22
CA PHE A 240 -1.16 16.97 5.16
C PHE A 240 -0.60 17.12 3.73
N PHE A 241 -1.43 17.61 2.81
CA PHE A 241 -1.00 17.92 1.45
C PHE A 241 -0.61 19.39 1.35
N LEU A 242 0.55 19.66 0.74
CA LEU A 242 1.00 21.01 0.43
C LEU A 242 1.14 21.12 -1.08
N GLY A 243 0.39 22.03 -1.69
CA GLY A 243 0.43 22.24 -3.13
C GLY A 243 -0.95 22.49 -3.72
N GLU A 244 -0.99 22.65 -5.03
CA GLU A 244 -2.23 22.75 -5.78
C GLU A 244 -2.77 21.34 -6.06
N ILE A 245 -4.07 21.15 -5.85
CA ILE A 245 -4.75 19.90 -6.19
C ILE A 245 -5.03 19.92 -7.68
N ASP A 246 -4.68 18.83 -8.36
CA ASP A 246 -5.00 18.66 -9.77
C ASP A 246 -6.49 18.39 -9.97
N GLU A 247 -7.21 19.34 -10.58
CA GLU A 247 -8.66 19.30 -10.73
C GLU A 247 -9.16 18.44 -11.90
N ARG A 248 -8.28 17.70 -12.60
CA ARG A 248 -8.69 16.80 -13.71
C ARG A 248 -9.61 15.67 -13.23
N PHE A 249 -9.45 15.23 -11.97
CA PHE A 249 -10.28 14.22 -11.32
C PHE A 249 -10.58 14.61 -9.86
N PRO A 250 -11.62 14.03 -9.25
CA PRO A 250 -11.86 14.17 -7.82
C PRO A 250 -10.60 13.84 -7.00
N THR A 251 -10.34 14.59 -5.93
CA THR A 251 -9.12 14.46 -5.10
C THR A 251 -8.81 13.01 -4.73
N MET A 252 -9.79 12.28 -4.20
CA MET A 252 -9.67 10.90 -3.72
C MET A 252 -10.06 9.85 -4.78
N GLU A 253 -10.17 10.24 -6.06
CA GLU A 253 -10.34 9.27 -7.14
C GLU A 253 -9.19 8.27 -7.08
N ARG A 254 -9.52 6.97 -7.08
CA ARG A 254 -8.48 5.94 -7.16
C ARG A 254 -8.00 5.84 -8.59
N VAL A 255 -6.69 5.73 -8.76
CA VAL A 255 -6.08 5.51 -10.06
C VAL A 255 -5.09 4.36 -9.97
N VAL A 256 -5.02 3.58 -11.03
CA VAL A 256 -3.85 2.74 -11.29
C VAL A 256 -2.81 3.66 -11.94
N GLY A 257 -1.71 3.90 -11.27
CA GLY A 257 -0.57 4.63 -11.80
C GLY A 257 0.50 3.67 -12.31
N ILE A 258 0.93 3.84 -13.56
CA ILE A 258 1.97 3.04 -14.21
C ILE A 258 3.14 3.95 -14.57
N SER A 259 4.36 3.52 -14.23
CA SER A 259 5.61 4.22 -14.55
C SER A 259 6.58 3.27 -15.25
N ILE A 260 6.94 3.56 -16.51
CA ILE A 260 7.88 2.77 -17.31
C ILE A 260 8.92 3.69 -17.92
N GLY A 261 10.11 3.70 -17.31
CA GLY A 261 11.11 4.74 -17.57
C GLY A 261 10.56 6.11 -17.17
N GLU A 262 10.62 7.07 -18.08
CA GLU A 262 10.11 8.44 -17.88
C GLU A 262 8.64 8.60 -18.29
N SER A 263 7.99 7.53 -18.74
CA SER A 263 6.57 7.56 -19.12
C SER A 263 5.69 7.21 -17.93
N HIS A 264 4.79 8.12 -17.59
CA HIS A 264 3.83 7.99 -16.49
C HIS A 264 2.42 8.09 -17.03
N LYS A 265 1.58 7.10 -16.72
CA LYS A 265 0.16 7.08 -17.13
C LYS A 265 -0.74 6.66 -15.99
N ALA A 266 -1.87 7.36 -15.86
CA ALA A 266 -2.90 7.10 -14.87
C ALA A 266 -4.15 6.50 -15.53
N TYR A 267 -4.75 5.52 -14.87
CA TYR A 267 -6.01 4.89 -15.27
C TYR A 267 -7.03 5.05 -14.13
N PRO A 268 -7.99 5.98 -14.27
CA PRO A 268 -8.98 6.23 -13.24
C PRO A 268 -9.89 5.02 -12.99
N TYR A 269 -10.17 4.73 -11.72
CA TYR A 269 -11.09 3.65 -11.33
C TYR A 269 -12.51 3.88 -11.88
N SER A 270 -12.92 5.13 -12.06
CA SER A 270 -14.18 5.48 -12.73
C SER A 270 -14.26 4.97 -14.18
N VAL A 271 -13.16 4.98 -14.92
CA VAL A 271 -13.07 4.42 -16.28
C VAL A 271 -12.95 2.89 -16.22
N LEU A 272 -12.03 2.39 -15.39
CA LEU A 272 -11.79 0.94 -15.24
C LEU A 272 -13.04 0.18 -14.77
N ARG A 273 -13.90 0.82 -13.97
CA ARG A 273 -15.18 0.24 -13.54
C ARG A 273 -16.17 0.03 -14.67
N GLU A 274 -16.15 0.87 -15.69
CA GLU A 274 -17.04 0.73 -16.83
C GLU A 274 -16.46 -0.25 -17.86
N GLU A 275 -15.16 -0.16 -18.15
CA GLU A 275 -14.51 -0.97 -19.18
C GLU A 275 -14.12 -2.38 -18.72
N ARG A 276 -13.78 -2.56 -17.44
CA ARG A 276 -13.36 -3.82 -16.78
C ARG A 276 -12.05 -4.44 -17.27
N VAL A 277 -11.76 -4.33 -18.55
CA VAL A 277 -10.54 -4.79 -19.20
C VAL A 277 -10.03 -3.65 -20.08
N VAL A 278 -8.84 -3.16 -19.79
CA VAL A 278 -8.16 -2.13 -20.58
C VAL A 278 -6.84 -2.70 -21.09
N GLU A 279 -6.71 -2.82 -22.40
CA GLU A 279 -5.44 -3.14 -23.07
C GLU A 279 -4.79 -1.86 -23.56
N ASP A 280 -3.51 -1.67 -23.24
CA ASP A 280 -2.80 -0.43 -23.58
C ASP A 280 -1.30 -0.67 -23.78
N VAL A 281 -0.61 0.36 -24.26
CA VAL A 281 0.84 0.39 -24.40
C VAL A 281 1.38 1.64 -23.72
N VAL A 282 2.22 1.44 -22.69
CA VAL A 282 2.94 2.54 -22.04
C VAL A 282 4.40 2.46 -22.48
N ASN A 283 4.87 3.52 -23.14
CA ASN A 283 6.18 3.54 -23.81
C ASN A 283 6.31 2.41 -24.86
N THR A 284 6.91 1.28 -24.49
CA THR A 284 7.07 0.09 -25.35
C THR A 284 6.53 -1.19 -24.72
N THR A 285 5.93 -1.10 -23.54
CA THR A 285 5.42 -2.24 -22.80
C THR A 285 3.92 -2.35 -23.03
N GLU A 286 3.51 -3.45 -23.65
CA GLU A 286 2.09 -3.82 -23.73
C GLU A 286 1.62 -4.35 -22.38
N LEU A 287 0.44 -3.92 -21.96
CA LEU A 287 -0.14 -4.29 -20.68
C LEU A 287 -1.66 -4.49 -20.81
N VAL A 288 -2.21 -5.23 -19.86
CA VAL A 288 -3.65 -5.33 -19.64
C VAL A 288 -3.97 -5.03 -18.18
N ILE A 289 -5.00 -4.21 -17.96
CA ILE A 289 -5.52 -3.87 -16.65
C ILE A 289 -6.88 -4.53 -16.49
N PHE A 290 -7.02 -5.29 -15.41
CA PHE A 290 -8.25 -5.93 -15.00
C PHE A 290 -8.88 -5.15 -13.86
N TYR A 291 -10.21 -5.05 -13.86
CA TYR A 291 -11.00 -4.47 -12.77
C TYR A 291 -12.18 -5.37 -12.40
N LYS A 292 -12.30 -5.71 -11.11
CA LYS A 292 -13.47 -6.39 -10.55
C LYS A 292 -14.05 -5.61 -9.36
N THR A 293 -15.36 -5.71 -9.17
CA THR A 293 -16.00 -5.37 -7.88
C THR A 293 -15.84 -6.53 -6.89
N GLY A 294 -16.01 -6.25 -5.60
CA GLY A 294 -15.99 -7.25 -4.55
C GLY A 294 -15.04 -6.93 -3.39
N MET A 295 -14.25 -5.86 -3.48
CA MET A 295 -13.35 -5.42 -2.42
C MET A 295 -13.89 -4.18 -1.72
N VAL A 296 -13.93 -4.20 -0.39
CA VAL A 296 -14.42 -3.06 0.39
C VAL A 296 -13.29 -2.11 0.77
N SER A 297 -13.63 -0.83 0.97
CA SER A 297 -12.66 0.16 1.45
C SER A 297 -12.19 -0.12 2.88
N ASN A 298 -10.88 -0.02 3.13
CA ASN A 298 -10.31 0.01 4.47
C ASN A 298 -10.37 1.41 5.14
N MET A 299 -10.95 2.41 4.47
CA MET A 299 -10.97 3.82 4.89
C MET A 299 -12.38 4.44 4.94
N ASP A 300 -13.43 3.73 4.54
CA ASP A 300 -14.80 4.26 4.56
C ASP A 300 -15.44 4.17 5.96
N GLN A 301 -15.81 2.98 6.44
CA GLN A 301 -16.51 2.81 7.71
C GLN A 301 -15.57 2.44 8.86
N ALA A 302 -16.03 2.59 10.11
CA ALA A 302 -15.27 2.18 11.31
C ALA A 302 -14.94 0.68 11.33
N ARG A 303 -15.87 -0.14 10.80
CA ARG A 303 -15.75 -1.58 10.59
C ARG A 303 -15.61 -1.81 9.08
N ILE A 304 -14.47 -2.38 8.67
CA ILE A 304 -14.10 -2.51 7.25
C ILE A 304 -15.14 -3.32 6.48
N GLU A 305 -15.72 -4.36 7.08
CA GLU A 305 -16.75 -5.20 6.46
C GLU A 305 -18.06 -4.48 6.14
N ALA A 306 -18.30 -3.30 6.73
CA ALA A 306 -19.46 -2.48 6.46
C ALA A 306 -19.19 -1.37 5.43
N SER A 307 -17.94 -1.25 4.97
CA SER A 307 -17.52 -0.26 3.98
C SER A 307 -18.09 -0.53 2.59
N ARG A 308 -18.18 0.53 1.79
CA ARG A 308 -18.52 0.49 0.37
C ARG A 308 -17.53 -0.36 -0.43
N ASP A 309 -18.04 -0.94 -1.51
CA ASP A 309 -17.23 -1.55 -2.55
C ASP A 309 -16.45 -0.48 -3.30
N VAL A 310 -15.14 -0.66 -3.42
CA VAL A 310 -14.24 0.22 -4.19
C VAL A 310 -13.73 -0.45 -5.47
N GLY A 311 -13.99 -1.73 -5.63
CA GLY A 311 -13.34 -2.59 -6.61
C GLY A 311 -11.84 -2.73 -6.39
N TYR A 312 -11.20 -3.51 -7.24
CA TYR A 312 -9.78 -3.81 -7.17
C TYR A 312 -9.26 -4.09 -8.57
N THR A 313 -7.95 -3.95 -8.74
CA THR A 313 -7.28 -4.02 -10.03
C THR A 313 -6.09 -4.97 -10.03
N GLY A 314 -5.74 -5.47 -11.21
CA GLY A 314 -4.50 -6.18 -11.49
C GLY A 314 -3.93 -5.70 -12.81
N VAL A 315 -2.61 -5.57 -12.90
CA VAL A 315 -1.91 -5.10 -14.10
C VAL A 315 -0.92 -6.16 -14.54
N PHE A 316 -1.03 -6.59 -15.79
CA PHE A 316 -0.30 -7.75 -16.30
C PHE A 316 0.30 -7.51 -17.67
N SER A 317 1.37 -8.24 -17.96
CA SER A 317 1.78 -8.51 -19.33
C SER A 317 0.71 -9.40 -19.99
N PRO A 318 0.22 -9.09 -21.20
CA PRO A 318 -0.82 -9.90 -21.86
C PRO A 318 -0.26 -11.16 -22.53
N TYR A 319 0.95 -11.61 -22.17
CA TYR A 319 1.65 -12.71 -22.82
C TYR A 319 1.70 -13.95 -21.94
N ILE A 320 1.38 -15.11 -22.52
CA ILE A 320 1.63 -16.44 -21.96
C ILE A 320 2.48 -17.22 -22.96
N GLU A 321 3.62 -17.73 -22.52
CA GLU A 321 4.55 -18.53 -23.35
C GLU A 321 4.89 -17.88 -24.72
N GLY A 322 4.93 -16.54 -24.76
CA GLY A 322 5.20 -15.75 -25.97
C GLY A 322 3.99 -15.52 -26.90
N GLN A 323 2.82 -16.06 -26.58
CA GLN A 323 1.56 -15.74 -27.25
C GLN A 323 0.89 -14.55 -26.55
N ARG A 324 0.60 -13.49 -27.32
CA ARG A 324 -0.25 -12.39 -26.85
C ARG A 324 -1.70 -12.88 -26.78
N LEU A 325 -2.32 -12.72 -25.62
CA LEU A 325 -3.75 -12.91 -25.41
C LEU A 325 -4.50 -11.59 -25.61
N THR A 326 -5.80 -11.70 -25.84
CA THR A 326 -6.75 -10.57 -25.77
C THR A 326 -7.84 -10.91 -24.77
N PHE A 327 -8.33 -9.93 -24.04
CA PHE A 327 -9.24 -10.16 -22.93
C PHE A 327 -10.57 -9.45 -23.09
N TYR A 328 -11.62 -10.03 -22.51
CA TYR A 328 -12.93 -9.41 -22.40
C TYR A 328 -13.54 -9.72 -21.02
N SER A 329 -14.53 -8.93 -20.62
CA SER A 329 -15.28 -9.20 -19.39
C SER A 329 -16.74 -9.53 -19.66
N GLU A 330 -17.30 -10.43 -18.86
CA GLU A 330 -18.74 -10.72 -18.81
C GLU A 330 -19.15 -10.97 -17.36
N ASP A 331 -20.22 -10.33 -16.87
CA ASP A 331 -20.76 -10.51 -15.51
C ASP A 331 -19.72 -10.38 -14.37
N ASN A 332 -18.83 -9.39 -14.45
CA ASN A 332 -17.72 -9.16 -13.50
C ASN A 332 -16.67 -10.29 -13.49
N GLU A 333 -16.67 -11.17 -14.48
CA GLU A 333 -15.61 -12.15 -14.74
C GLU A 333 -14.79 -11.75 -15.97
N ILE A 334 -13.54 -12.20 -16.04
CA ILE A 334 -12.59 -11.84 -17.11
C ILE A 334 -12.17 -13.12 -17.82
N TYR A 335 -12.15 -13.06 -19.15
CA TYR A 335 -11.82 -14.20 -20.00
C TYR A 335 -10.84 -13.78 -21.10
N ASP A 336 -10.02 -14.71 -21.59
CA ASP A 336 -9.28 -14.49 -22.83
C ASP A 336 -10.09 -14.95 -24.06
N GLU A 337 -9.93 -14.25 -25.19
CA GLU A 337 -10.67 -14.56 -26.44
C GLU A 337 -10.15 -15.83 -27.14
N GLN A 338 -8.90 -16.22 -26.90
CA GLN A 338 -8.24 -17.31 -27.63
C GLN A 338 -8.70 -18.69 -27.17
N THR A 339 -8.91 -18.84 -25.87
CA THR A 339 -9.20 -20.10 -25.20
C THR A 339 -10.45 -20.06 -24.34
N ASN A 340 -10.99 -18.87 -24.07
CA ASN A 340 -12.13 -18.66 -23.19
C ASN A 340 -11.83 -19.17 -21.76
N SER A 341 -10.57 -19.07 -21.32
CA SER A 341 -10.20 -19.37 -19.94
C SER A 341 -10.58 -18.19 -19.05
N ARG A 342 -11.05 -18.45 -17.84
CA ARG A 342 -11.42 -17.40 -16.86
C ARG A 342 -10.22 -17.02 -16.04
N TRP A 343 -9.98 -15.73 -15.86
CA TRP A 343 -8.82 -15.17 -15.16
C TRP A 343 -9.25 -14.36 -13.92
N ASN A 344 -8.45 -14.45 -12.85
CA ASN A 344 -8.59 -13.60 -11.67
C ASN A 344 -7.56 -12.47 -11.63
N LEU A 345 -7.66 -11.59 -10.63
CA LEU A 345 -6.79 -10.41 -10.50
C LEU A 345 -5.48 -10.69 -9.78
N LEU A 346 -5.15 -11.97 -9.55
CA LEU A 346 -3.80 -12.44 -9.27
C LEU A 346 -3.09 -12.90 -10.56
N GLY A 347 -3.76 -12.77 -11.71
CA GLY A 347 -3.24 -13.16 -13.01
C GLY A 347 -3.34 -14.66 -13.27
N ILE A 348 -4.08 -15.41 -12.45
CA ILE A 348 -4.21 -16.86 -12.57
C ILE A 348 -5.46 -17.20 -13.39
N ALA A 349 -5.30 -18.11 -14.34
CA ALA A 349 -6.43 -18.73 -15.03
C ALA A 349 -7.06 -19.79 -14.11
N GLU A 350 -8.29 -19.54 -13.67
CA GLU A 350 -9.02 -20.39 -12.71
C GLU A 350 -9.78 -21.53 -13.38
N GLU A 351 -10.12 -21.38 -14.66
CA GLU A 351 -10.96 -22.32 -15.39
C GLU A 351 -10.66 -22.25 -16.89
N GLY A 352 -10.77 -23.37 -17.59
CA GLY A 352 -10.63 -23.45 -19.05
C GLY A 352 -9.29 -24.03 -19.50
N PRO A 353 -8.97 -23.95 -20.80
CA PRO A 353 -7.76 -24.59 -21.36
C PRO A 353 -6.43 -24.10 -20.78
N LEU A 354 -6.39 -22.90 -20.20
CA LEU A 354 -5.21 -22.33 -19.56
C LEU A 354 -5.23 -22.45 -18.03
N GLU A 355 -6.13 -23.23 -17.44
CA GLU A 355 -6.23 -23.41 -15.97
C GLU A 355 -4.86 -23.66 -15.31
N GLY A 356 -4.54 -22.86 -14.30
CA GLY A 356 -3.26 -22.86 -13.58
C GLY A 356 -2.14 -22.04 -14.24
N ALA A 357 -2.33 -21.53 -15.46
CA ALA A 357 -1.41 -20.56 -16.05
C ALA A 357 -1.47 -19.22 -15.31
N GLN A 358 -0.35 -18.50 -15.30
CA GLN A 358 -0.22 -17.25 -14.58
C GLN A 358 0.39 -16.16 -15.48
N LEU A 359 -0.29 -15.02 -15.59
CA LEU A 359 0.23 -13.83 -16.25
C LEU A 359 1.32 -13.18 -15.39
N GLU A 360 2.34 -12.63 -16.05
CA GLU A 360 3.35 -11.83 -15.38
C GLU A 360 2.73 -10.51 -14.88
N MET A 361 2.76 -10.30 -13.56
CA MET A 361 2.29 -9.07 -12.95
C MET A 361 3.30 -7.93 -13.16
N LEU A 362 2.81 -6.77 -13.57
CA LEU A 362 3.62 -5.57 -13.75
C LEU A 362 3.51 -4.68 -12.50
N THR A 363 4.58 -3.96 -12.19
CA THR A 363 4.58 -2.98 -11.11
C THR A 363 3.62 -1.83 -11.44
N ALA A 364 2.62 -1.64 -10.61
CA ALA A 364 1.70 -0.50 -10.66
C ALA A 364 1.48 0.07 -9.26
N SER A 365 0.88 1.25 -9.18
CA SER A 365 0.48 1.89 -7.93
C SER A 365 -1.03 2.02 -7.89
N ASP A 366 -1.70 1.45 -6.89
CA ASP A 366 -3.05 1.84 -6.51
C ASP A 366 -2.93 3.03 -5.55
N VAL A 367 -3.44 4.19 -5.95
CA VAL A 367 -3.17 5.46 -5.28
C VAL A 367 -4.32 6.44 -5.51
N PHE A 368 -4.49 7.41 -4.62
CA PHE A 368 -5.39 8.54 -4.87
C PHE A 368 -4.81 9.53 -5.89
N TRP A 369 -5.69 10.08 -6.72
CA TRP A 369 -5.35 10.98 -7.82
C TRP A 369 -4.48 12.15 -7.38
N PHE A 370 -4.86 12.84 -6.29
CA PHE A 370 -4.11 14.01 -5.81
C PHE A 370 -2.64 13.67 -5.54
N ALA A 371 -2.36 12.47 -5.03
CA ALA A 371 -1.00 12.03 -4.73
C ALA A 371 -0.28 11.65 -6.02
N TRP A 372 -0.90 10.87 -6.92
CA TRP A 372 -0.28 10.52 -8.21
C TRP A 372 0.10 11.76 -9.03
N ALA A 373 -0.84 12.70 -9.19
CA ALA A 373 -0.62 13.93 -9.94
C ALA A 373 0.46 14.82 -9.31
N ALA A 374 0.62 14.80 -7.98
CA ALA A 374 1.69 15.53 -7.31
C ALA A 374 3.09 14.94 -7.55
N TYR A 375 3.18 13.62 -7.78
CA TYR A 375 4.44 12.97 -8.18
C TYR A 375 4.71 13.14 -9.68
N PHE A 376 3.67 13.05 -10.51
CA PHE A 376 3.75 13.02 -11.96
C PHE A 376 2.74 14.00 -12.58
N PRO A 377 3.01 15.32 -12.50
CA PRO A 377 2.04 16.34 -12.95
C PRO A 377 1.72 16.24 -14.45
N GLU A 378 2.72 15.85 -15.25
CA GLU A 378 2.58 15.65 -16.70
C GLU A 378 2.10 14.24 -17.05
N THR A 379 1.60 13.46 -16.09
CA THR A 379 1.07 12.11 -16.34
C THR A 379 0.04 12.14 -17.46
N GLU A 380 0.18 11.21 -18.39
CA GLU A 380 -0.88 10.88 -19.33
C GLU A 380 -2.05 10.28 -18.55
N ILE A 381 -3.25 10.43 -19.09
CA ILE A 381 -4.48 9.90 -18.50
C ILE A 381 -5.16 9.06 -19.57
N TYR A 382 -5.56 7.85 -19.21
CA TYR A 382 -6.43 7.02 -20.05
C TYR A 382 -7.86 7.58 -20.04
N GLU A 383 -8.42 7.80 -21.23
CA GLU A 383 -9.74 8.43 -21.45
C GLU A 383 -10.77 7.46 -22.02
#